data_AF-A0A973NQU9-F1
#
_entry.id   AF-A0A973NQU9-F1
#
_cell.length_a   1.000
_cell.length_b   1.000
_cell.length_c   1.000
_cell.angle_alpha   90.00
_cell.angle_beta   90.00
_cell.angle_gamma   90.00
#
_symmetry.space_group_name_H-M   'P 1'
#
loop_
_entity.id
_entity.type
_entity.pdbx_description
1 polymer ?
#
loop_
_entity_poly.entity_id
_entity_poly.type
_entity_poly.pdbx_seq_one_letter_code
_entity_poly.pdbx_strand_id
1 'polypeptide(L)'
;MAEDASAYAALGLEPDADDAEIERAYKRLIKEHHPDREGGDATRAAEINRAYRELRSVRHLKPPLDFHDDYDERFASGRRGWPAFVLTAFAAIVALLFLTGPFGLSADAIRSPVLQQFAAKHDKSAAADPMDQPLHIAAITAAARRAQLLSRTRDEMALANASRDCHHALRNDPSLLQLDRCAAFDDAVVQLQDRDPLRDQGPFSELAVTGRLWSGATALSDDYVAIDSRLDRIRLQAELALLPAASPAPAHQN
;
A
#
# COMPACT_ATOMS: atom_id res chain seq x y z
N MET A 1 39.20 -0.81 7.87
CA MET A 1 39.77 -0.43 9.18
C MET A 1 39.63 1.06 9.48
N ALA A 2 40.14 1.99 8.65
CA ALA A 2 39.95 3.42 8.89
C ALA A 2 38.53 3.93 8.54
N GLU A 3 37.91 3.32 7.52
CA GLU A 3 36.53 3.62 7.09
C GLU A 3 35.49 3.19 8.15
N ASP A 4 35.60 1.97 8.67
CA ASP A 4 34.72 1.46 9.73
C ASP A 4 34.69 2.38 10.96
N ALA A 5 35.84 2.89 11.40
CA ALA A 5 35.94 3.79 12.55
C ALA A 5 35.19 5.12 12.32
N SER A 6 35.17 5.63 11.08
CA SER A 6 34.36 6.80 10.72
C SER A 6 32.87 6.51 10.81
N ALA A 7 32.44 5.29 10.48
CA ALA A 7 31.04 4.90 10.52
C ALA A 7 30.51 4.74 11.96
N TYR A 8 31.30 4.15 12.87
CA TYR A 8 30.97 4.12 14.29
C TYR A 8 30.90 5.54 14.89
N ALA A 9 31.87 6.39 14.58
CA ALA A 9 31.89 7.78 15.05
C ALA A 9 30.67 8.58 14.54
N ALA A 10 30.24 8.37 13.29
CA ALA A 10 29.06 9.01 12.73
C ALA A 10 27.77 8.63 13.49
N LEU A 11 27.70 7.41 14.03
CA LEU A 11 26.61 6.95 14.91
C LEU A 11 26.82 7.29 16.39
N GLY A 12 27.96 7.90 16.76
CA GLY A 12 28.32 8.19 18.14
C GLY A 12 28.61 6.93 18.96
N LEU A 13 29.20 5.92 18.32
CA LEU A 13 29.54 4.63 18.91
C LEU A 13 31.05 4.40 18.88
N GLU A 14 31.51 3.54 19.78
CA GLU A 14 32.87 3.00 19.75
C GLU A 14 32.97 1.85 18.73
N PRO A 15 34.17 1.56 18.17
CA PRO A 15 34.36 0.51 17.17
C PRO A 15 34.04 -0.92 17.64
N ASP A 16 33.94 -1.14 18.96
CA ASP A 16 33.60 -2.42 19.60
C ASP A 16 32.09 -2.58 19.88
N ALA A 17 31.26 -1.62 19.48
CA ALA A 17 29.82 -1.66 19.68
C ALA A 17 29.18 -2.94 19.09
N ASP A 18 28.23 -3.50 19.84
CA ASP A 18 27.49 -4.68 19.40
C ASP A 18 26.45 -4.33 18.32
N ASP A 19 25.95 -5.35 17.62
CA ASP A 19 24.99 -5.15 16.52
C ASP A 19 23.69 -4.47 17.01
N ALA A 20 23.26 -4.74 18.25
CA ALA A 20 22.06 -4.17 18.83
C ALA A 20 22.25 -2.70 19.25
N GLU A 21 23.46 -2.29 19.64
CA GLU A 21 23.86 -0.93 19.92
C GLU A 21 23.88 -0.09 18.66
N ILE A 22 24.43 -0.63 17.57
CA ILE A 22 24.42 -0.02 16.24
C ILE A 22 22.98 0.23 15.79
N GLU A 23 22.12 -0.78 15.88
CA GLU A 23 20.72 -0.66 15.49
C GLU A 23 19.95 0.36 16.35
N ARG A 24 20.14 0.33 17.68
CA ARG A 24 19.50 1.30 18.59
C ARG A 24 19.96 2.72 18.35
N ALA A 25 21.25 2.94 18.10
CA ALA A 25 21.80 4.24 17.79
C ALA A 25 21.24 4.78 16.46
N TYR A 26 21.23 3.93 15.43
CA TYR A 26 20.64 4.26 14.14
C TYR A 26 19.17 4.67 14.25
N LYS A 27 18.33 3.82 14.87
CA LYS A 27 16.89 4.11 15.04
C LYS A 27 16.66 5.42 15.80
N ARG A 28 17.44 5.67 16.86
CA ARG A 28 17.35 6.92 17.65
C ARG A 28 17.71 8.14 16.80
N LEU A 29 18.85 8.10 16.10
CA LEU A 29 19.37 9.22 15.33
C LEU A 29 18.51 9.54 14.10
N ILE A 30 18.00 8.53 13.38
CA ILE A 30 17.07 8.76 12.28
C ILE A 30 15.75 9.33 12.80
N LYS A 31 15.23 8.81 13.92
CA LYS A 31 14.03 9.37 14.55
C LYS A 31 14.25 10.82 14.99
N GLU A 32 15.46 11.24 15.29
CA GLU A 32 15.76 12.62 15.67
C GLU A 32 15.92 13.54 14.45
N HIS A 33 16.71 13.11 13.46
CA HIS A 33 17.12 13.95 12.32
C HIS A 33 16.28 13.75 11.05
N HIS A 34 15.21 12.96 11.06
CA HIS A 34 14.39 12.72 9.87
C HIS A 34 13.90 14.04 9.23
N PRO A 35 14.01 14.22 7.90
CA PRO A 35 13.64 15.47 7.23
C PRO A 35 12.16 15.85 7.41
N ASP A 36 11.26 14.87 7.55
CA ASP A 36 9.83 15.10 7.78
C ASP A 36 9.50 15.53 9.22
N ARG A 37 10.49 15.57 10.12
CA ARG A 37 10.30 16.07 11.48
C ARG A 37 10.61 17.56 11.52
N GLU A 38 9.82 18.28 12.30
CA GLU A 38 10.07 19.69 12.60
C GLU A 38 11.44 19.83 13.30
N GLY A 39 12.37 20.56 12.69
CA GLY A 39 13.76 20.67 13.14
C GLY A 39 14.68 19.52 12.72
N GLY A 40 14.24 18.65 11.80
CA GLY A 40 15.07 17.61 11.20
C GLY A 40 16.23 18.15 10.37
N ASP A 41 17.23 17.31 10.13
CA ASP A 41 18.42 17.65 9.35
C ASP A 41 18.66 16.57 8.30
N ALA A 42 18.29 16.88 7.05
CA ALA A 42 18.43 15.98 5.92
C ALA A 42 19.89 15.58 5.65
N THR A 43 20.84 16.48 5.86
CA THR A 43 22.28 16.20 5.67
C THR A 43 22.76 15.23 6.73
N ARG A 44 22.38 15.46 7.98
CA ARG A 44 22.72 14.56 9.09
C ARG A 44 22.08 13.19 8.92
N ALA A 45 20.81 13.12 8.55
CA ALA A 45 20.11 11.87 8.26
C ALA A 45 20.77 11.08 7.13
N ALA A 46 21.23 11.76 6.07
CA ALA A 46 21.96 11.11 4.98
C ALA A 46 23.31 10.53 5.43
N GLU A 47 24.04 11.23 6.29
CA GLU A 47 25.29 10.77 6.90
C GLU A 47 25.08 9.52 7.78
N ILE A 48 24.06 9.55 8.64
CA ILE A 48 23.67 8.42 9.49
C ILE A 48 23.31 7.19 8.64
N ASN A 49 22.51 7.39 7.59
CA ASN A 49 22.14 6.32 6.66
C ASN A 49 23.35 5.74 5.93
N ARG A 50 24.33 6.57 5.56
CA ARG A 50 25.58 6.10 4.94
C ARG A 50 26.40 5.27 5.92
N ALA A 51 26.63 5.77 7.13
CA ALA A 51 27.38 5.06 8.16
C ALA A 51 26.77 3.69 8.49
N TYR A 52 25.43 3.62 8.64
CA TYR A 52 24.74 2.35 8.90
C TYR A 52 24.88 1.37 7.73
N ARG A 53 24.78 1.83 6.47
CA ARG A 53 25.00 0.97 5.29
C ARG A 53 26.41 0.40 5.23
N GLU A 54 27.39 1.19 5.62
CA GLU A 54 28.80 0.79 5.66
C GLU A 54 29.03 -0.27 6.73
N LEU A 55 28.55 -0.05 7.96
CA LEU A 55 28.63 -1.07 9.02
C LEU A 55 27.90 -2.35 8.62
N ARG A 56 26.76 -2.24 7.93
CA ARG A 56 25.98 -3.40 7.45
C ARG A 56 26.67 -4.22 6.36
N SER A 57 27.61 -3.66 5.60
CA SER A 57 28.35 -4.45 4.61
C SER A 57 29.40 -5.35 5.28
N VAL A 58 29.86 -4.96 6.47
CA VAL A 58 30.88 -5.65 7.27
C VAL A 58 30.25 -6.51 8.37
N ARG A 59 29.11 -6.09 8.91
CA ARG A 59 28.35 -6.72 9.99
C ARG A 59 27.02 -7.22 9.44
N HIS A 60 26.54 -8.39 9.86
CA HIS A 60 25.27 -8.95 9.39
C HIS A 60 24.02 -8.23 9.97
N LEU A 61 23.96 -6.90 9.83
CA LEU A 61 22.89 -6.05 10.37
C LEU A 61 21.62 -6.13 9.51
N LYS A 62 20.47 -6.01 10.19
CA LYS A 62 19.15 -6.03 9.56
C LYS A 62 18.96 -4.81 8.63
N PRO A 63 18.23 -4.97 7.49
CA PRO A 63 17.88 -3.85 6.64
C PRO A 63 17.02 -2.81 7.40
N PRO A 64 17.23 -1.50 7.19
CA PRO A 64 16.41 -0.45 7.81
C PRO A 64 14.92 -0.50 7.44
N LEU A 65 14.58 -1.15 6.33
CA LEU A 65 13.24 -1.25 5.75
C LEU A 65 12.70 -2.68 5.83
N ASP A 66 12.99 -3.39 6.92
CA ASP A 66 12.27 -4.62 7.24
C ASP A 66 11.09 -4.30 8.18
N PHE A 67 9.91 -4.10 7.59
CA PHE A 67 8.68 -3.77 8.34
C PHE A 67 8.11 -4.99 9.10
N HIS A 68 8.76 -6.16 9.06
CA HIS A 68 8.17 -7.41 9.53
C HIS A 68 8.56 -7.89 10.94
N ASP A 69 9.49 -7.24 11.64
CA ASP A 69 9.94 -7.77 12.96
C ASP A 69 9.28 -7.13 14.19
N ASP A 70 8.74 -5.90 14.08
CA ASP A 70 8.21 -5.17 15.25
C ASP A 70 6.77 -5.56 15.63
N TYR A 71 6.10 -6.36 14.79
CA TYR A 71 4.76 -6.88 15.10
C TYR A 71 4.84 -7.96 16.18
N ASP A 72 5.73 -8.94 16.08
CA ASP A 72 5.74 -10.08 16.99
C ASP A 72 6.17 -9.72 18.42
N GLU A 73 7.14 -8.82 18.62
CA GLU A 73 7.64 -8.50 19.98
C GLU A 73 6.64 -7.69 20.83
N ARG A 74 5.85 -6.81 20.21
CA ARG A 74 4.79 -6.06 20.91
C ARG A 74 3.61 -6.95 21.30
N PHE A 75 3.28 -7.96 20.51
CA PHE A 75 2.25 -8.95 20.87
C PHE A 75 2.76 -10.01 21.86
N ALA A 76 4.06 -10.34 21.84
CA ALA A 76 4.66 -11.27 22.79
C ALA A 76 4.81 -10.70 24.22
N SER A 77 5.10 -9.39 24.35
CA SER A 77 5.33 -8.74 25.64
C SER A 77 4.04 -8.39 26.42
N GLY A 78 2.88 -8.33 25.76
CA GLY A 78 1.56 -8.13 26.40
C GLY A 78 0.99 -9.37 27.11
N ARG A 79 1.65 -10.53 27.01
CA ARG A 79 1.11 -11.85 27.40
C ARG A 79 1.09 -12.14 28.90
N ARG A 80 1.59 -11.25 29.77
CA ARG A 80 1.60 -11.48 31.24
C ARG A 80 0.30 -11.12 31.95
N GLY A 81 -0.52 -10.22 31.41
CA GLY A 81 -1.75 -9.75 32.07
C GLY A 81 -3.05 -10.29 31.49
N TRP A 82 -3.07 -10.61 30.19
CA TRP A 82 -4.29 -10.97 29.47
C TRP A 82 -4.96 -12.27 29.96
N PRO A 83 -4.24 -13.39 30.22
CA PRO A 83 -4.92 -14.60 30.72
C PRO A 83 -5.50 -14.39 32.13
N ALA A 84 -4.83 -13.60 32.98
CA ALA A 84 -5.36 -13.25 34.30
C ALA A 84 -6.62 -12.38 34.18
N PHE A 85 -6.62 -11.40 33.28
CA PHE A 85 -7.78 -10.53 33.03
C PHE A 85 -8.99 -11.34 32.51
N VAL A 86 -8.77 -12.26 31.57
CA VAL A 86 -9.82 -13.14 31.02
C VAL A 86 -10.39 -14.05 32.10
N LEU A 87 -9.54 -14.65 32.95
CA LEU A 87 -9.99 -15.50 34.05
C LEU A 87 -10.79 -14.70 35.10
N THR A 88 -10.34 -13.49 35.44
CA THR A 88 -11.10 -12.62 36.37
C THR A 88 -12.43 -12.16 35.79
N ALA A 89 -12.47 -11.81 34.51
CA ALA A 89 -13.70 -11.40 33.83
C ALA A 89 -14.68 -12.58 33.71
N PHE A 90 -14.19 -13.78 33.38
CA PHE A 90 -15.01 -14.98 33.31
C PHE A 90 -15.55 -15.37 34.69
N ALA A 91 -14.72 -15.34 35.73
CA ALA A 91 -15.16 -15.60 37.10
C ALA A 91 -16.21 -14.58 37.58
N ALA A 92 -16.04 -13.30 37.23
CA ALA A 92 -17.03 -12.26 37.55
C ALA A 92 -18.36 -12.47 36.80
N ILE A 93 -18.32 -12.85 35.52
CA ILE A 93 -19.52 -13.16 34.73
C ILE A 93 -20.24 -14.40 35.27
N VAL A 94 -19.48 -15.45 35.61
CA VAL A 94 -20.03 -16.67 36.24
C VAL A 94 -20.66 -16.34 37.58
N ALA A 95 -19.97 -15.58 38.44
CA ALA A 95 -20.51 -15.15 39.73
C ALA A 95 -21.78 -14.29 39.57
N LEU A 96 -21.81 -13.40 38.58
CA LEU A 96 -22.98 -12.58 38.26
C LEU A 96 -24.17 -13.46 37.81
N LEU A 97 -23.93 -14.43 36.93
CA LEU A 97 -24.94 -15.38 36.45
C LEU A 97 -25.49 -16.28 37.58
N PHE A 98 -24.65 -16.67 38.54
CA PHE A 98 -25.09 -17.39 39.74
C PHE A 98 -25.93 -16.51 40.68
N LEU A 99 -25.65 -15.21 40.77
CA LEU A 99 -26.36 -14.28 41.65
C LEU A 99 -27.72 -13.83 41.07
N THR A 100 -27.82 -13.65 39.75
CA THR A 100 -29.03 -13.12 39.10
C THR A 100 -29.91 -14.19 38.44
N GLY A 101 -29.46 -15.44 38.42
CA GLY A 101 -30.15 -16.56 37.78
C GLY A 101 -30.10 -16.52 36.23
N PRO A 102 -30.34 -17.65 35.54
CA PRO A 102 -30.11 -17.80 34.11
C PRO A 102 -31.13 -17.06 33.20
N PHE A 103 -32.09 -16.32 33.77
CA PHE A 103 -33.18 -15.66 33.02
C PHE A 103 -33.47 -14.21 33.45
N GLY A 104 -32.51 -13.52 34.09
CA GLY A 104 -32.71 -12.15 34.60
C GLY A 104 -32.28 -11.00 33.68
N LEU A 105 -31.74 -11.27 32.48
CA LEU A 105 -31.29 -10.21 31.58
C LEU A 105 -32.42 -9.79 30.64
N SER A 106 -33.29 -8.88 31.08
CA SER A 106 -34.17 -8.14 30.19
C SER A 106 -33.30 -7.32 29.21
N ALA A 107 -33.60 -7.41 27.91
CA ALA A 107 -32.83 -6.82 26.82
C ALA A 107 -32.59 -5.30 26.93
N ASP A 108 -33.33 -4.61 27.80
CA ASP A 108 -33.17 -3.18 28.06
C ASP A 108 -31.93 -2.81 28.89
N ALA A 109 -31.31 -3.76 29.60
CA ALA A 109 -30.13 -3.48 30.44
C ALA A 109 -28.79 -3.42 29.66
N ILE A 110 -28.75 -3.86 28.41
CA ILE A 110 -27.55 -3.85 27.55
C ILE A 110 -27.57 -2.63 26.60
N ARG A 111 -27.93 -1.46 27.14
CA ARG A 111 -27.65 -0.18 26.49
C ARG A 111 -26.58 0.54 27.30
N SER A 112 -25.35 0.04 27.23
CA SER A 112 -24.22 0.74 27.84
C SER A 112 -23.77 1.88 26.91
N PRO A 113 -23.55 3.11 27.43
CA PRO A 113 -23.07 4.24 26.63
C PRO A 113 -21.65 4.02 26.08
N VAL A 114 -20.94 3.00 26.56
CA VAL A 114 -19.59 2.62 26.13
C VAL A 114 -19.60 2.01 24.72
N LEU A 115 -20.59 1.17 24.38
CA LEU A 115 -20.72 0.62 23.03
C LEU A 115 -21.07 1.70 22.00
N GLN A 116 -21.81 2.73 22.40
CA GLN A 116 -22.05 3.91 21.56
C GLN A 116 -20.76 4.71 21.29
N GLN A 117 -19.83 4.74 22.25
CA GLN A 117 -18.57 5.47 22.10
C GLN A 117 -17.57 4.74 21.19
N PHE A 118 -17.62 3.40 21.13
CA PHE A 118 -16.85 2.61 20.16
C PHE A 118 -17.50 2.61 18.76
N ALA A 119 -18.84 2.59 18.66
CA ALA A 119 -19.54 2.75 17.40
C ALA A 119 -19.31 4.15 16.78
N ALA A 120 -19.37 5.21 17.60
CA ALA A 120 -19.14 6.59 17.16
C ALA A 120 -17.69 6.89 16.73
N LYS A 121 -16.72 6.06 17.15
CA LYS A 121 -15.30 6.24 16.75
C LYS A 121 -14.99 5.64 15.38
N HIS A 122 -15.80 4.69 14.91
CA HIS A 122 -15.72 4.14 13.55
C HIS A 122 -16.55 4.92 12.52
N ASP A 123 -17.42 5.84 12.97
CA ASP A 123 -18.26 6.67 12.09
C ASP A 123 -17.53 7.90 11.51
N LYS A 124 -16.17 7.88 11.52
CA LYS A 124 -15.36 8.89 10.82
C LYS A 124 -15.03 8.51 9.37
N SER A 125 -15.51 7.36 8.87
CA SER A 125 -15.43 6.99 7.44
C SER A 125 -16.77 7.18 6.70
N ALA A 126 -17.65 8.05 7.19
CA ALA A 126 -18.96 8.29 6.56
C ALA A 126 -18.90 9.04 5.21
N ALA A 127 -17.71 9.36 4.69
CA ALA A 127 -17.52 9.61 3.27
C ALA A 127 -17.10 8.29 2.63
N ALA A 128 -17.95 7.72 1.75
CA ALA A 128 -17.59 6.56 0.95
C ALA A 128 -16.23 6.78 0.29
N ASP A 129 -15.38 5.75 0.29
CA ASP A 129 -14.04 5.85 -0.29
C ASP A 129 -14.15 6.33 -1.75
N PRO A 130 -13.32 7.30 -2.20
CA PRO A 130 -13.33 7.73 -3.60
C PRO A 130 -13.26 6.56 -4.58
N MET A 131 -12.56 5.48 -4.26
CA MET A 131 -12.41 4.30 -5.11
C MET A 131 -13.72 3.53 -5.34
N ASP A 132 -14.69 3.66 -4.43
CA ASP A 132 -16.02 3.04 -4.55
C ASP A 132 -16.92 3.75 -5.56
N GLN A 133 -16.55 4.96 -5.99
CA GLN A 133 -17.32 5.68 -7.01
C GLN A 133 -17.35 4.92 -8.34
N PRO A 134 -18.39 5.12 -9.17
CA PRO A 134 -18.48 4.48 -10.47
C PRO A 134 -17.24 4.73 -11.36
N LEU A 135 -16.94 3.77 -12.23
CA LEU A 135 -15.87 3.90 -13.21
C LEU A 135 -16.25 4.87 -14.33
N HIS A 136 -15.26 5.58 -14.86
CA HIS A 136 -15.40 6.41 -16.05
C HIS A 136 -15.28 5.57 -17.32
N ILE A 137 -16.25 4.68 -17.58
CA ILE A 137 -16.22 3.68 -18.65
C ILE A 137 -15.87 4.27 -20.03
N ALA A 138 -16.42 5.45 -20.38
CA ALA A 138 -16.11 6.11 -21.65
C ALA A 138 -14.62 6.52 -21.75
N ALA A 139 -14.04 6.98 -20.65
CA ALA A 139 -12.63 7.36 -20.58
C ALA A 139 -11.71 6.14 -20.63
N ILE A 140 -12.07 5.06 -19.91
CA ILE A 140 -11.40 3.75 -19.95
C ILE A 140 -11.38 3.20 -21.38
N THR A 141 -12.54 3.17 -22.03
CA THR A 141 -12.68 2.68 -23.42
C THR A 141 -11.84 3.50 -24.39
N ALA A 142 -11.85 4.83 -24.25
CA ALA A 142 -11.05 5.71 -25.10
C ALA A 142 -9.54 5.50 -24.89
N ALA A 143 -9.11 5.31 -23.63
CA ALA A 143 -7.71 5.06 -23.29
C ALA A 143 -7.21 3.72 -23.84
N ALA A 144 -7.98 2.64 -23.67
CA ALA A 144 -7.66 1.32 -24.21
C ALA A 144 -7.58 1.32 -25.75
N ARG A 145 -8.52 1.99 -26.43
CA ARG A 145 -8.46 2.14 -27.89
C ARG A 145 -7.28 2.99 -28.35
N ARG A 146 -6.90 4.03 -27.59
CA ARG A 146 -5.69 4.82 -27.88
C ARG A 146 -4.43 3.95 -27.77
N ALA A 147 -4.34 3.10 -26.73
CA ALA A 147 -3.26 2.13 -26.60
C ALA A 147 -3.23 1.16 -27.79
N GLN A 148 -4.39 0.66 -28.24
CA GLN A 148 -4.49 -0.19 -29.43
C GLN A 148 -4.00 0.49 -30.71
N LEU A 149 -4.40 1.74 -30.94
CA LEU A 149 -3.97 2.53 -32.10
C LEU A 149 -2.45 2.76 -32.08
N LEU A 150 -1.88 3.13 -30.94
CA LEU A 150 -0.44 3.32 -30.79
C LEU A 150 0.33 2.01 -30.95
N SER A 151 -0.17 0.91 -30.38
CA SER A 151 0.48 -0.41 -30.48
C SER A 151 0.60 -0.90 -31.92
N ARG A 152 -0.37 -0.55 -32.79
CA ARG A 152 -0.31 -0.87 -34.23
C ARG A 152 0.84 -0.16 -34.95
N THR A 153 1.31 0.98 -34.44
CA THR A 153 2.45 1.70 -35.03
C THR A 153 3.80 1.06 -34.70
N ARG A 154 3.84 0.16 -33.69
CA ARG A 154 5.06 -0.45 -33.14
C ARG A 154 6.11 0.55 -32.63
N ASP A 155 5.68 1.78 -32.34
CA ASP A 155 6.52 2.80 -31.71
C ASP A 155 6.46 2.68 -30.18
N GLU A 156 7.42 1.94 -29.62
CA GLU A 156 7.54 1.75 -28.16
C GLU A 156 7.79 3.06 -27.43
N MET A 157 8.46 4.02 -28.07
CA MET A 157 8.76 5.32 -27.47
C MET A 157 7.49 6.17 -27.37
N ALA A 158 6.63 6.14 -28.40
CA ALA A 158 5.33 6.81 -28.36
C ALA A 158 4.42 6.24 -27.26
N LEU A 159 4.40 4.91 -27.07
CA LEU A 159 3.68 4.28 -25.97
C LEU A 159 4.23 4.73 -24.61
N ALA A 160 5.55 4.65 -24.42
CA ALA A 160 6.19 5.03 -23.17
C ALA A 160 5.97 6.51 -22.83
N ASN A 161 6.08 7.40 -23.83
CA ASN A 161 5.80 8.84 -23.64
C ASN A 161 4.33 9.09 -23.28
N ALA A 162 3.38 8.43 -23.95
CA ALA A 162 1.96 8.58 -23.65
C ALA A 162 1.62 8.12 -22.22
N SER A 163 2.19 7.00 -21.77
CA SER A 163 2.04 6.52 -20.39
C SER A 163 2.66 7.52 -19.39
N ARG A 164 3.91 7.92 -19.63
CA ARG A 164 4.64 8.88 -18.77
C ARG A 164 3.88 10.19 -18.61
N ASP A 165 3.36 10.74 -19.70
CA ASP A 165 2.62 12.00 -19.70
C ASP A 165 1.28 11.86 -18.96
N CYS A 166 0.60 10.70 -19.07
CA CYS A 166 -0.60 10.39 -18.30
C CYS A 166 -0.33 10.39 -16.80
N HIS A 167 0.72 9.68 -16.38
CA HIS A 167 1.14 9.57 -14.98
C HIS A 167 1.70 10.89 -14.42
N HIS A 168 2.33 11.71 -15.25
CA HIS A 168 2.72 13.06 -14.88
C HIS A 168 1.48 13.92 -14.58
N ALA A 169 0.43 13.85 -15.42
CA ALA A 169 -0.82 14.53 -15.15
C ALA A 169 -1.51 14.01 -13.88
N LEU A 170 -1.53 12.69 -13.67
CA LEU A 170 -2.11 12.08 -12.46
C LEU A 170 -1.43 12.56 -11.17
N ARG A 171 -0.09 12.67 -11.18
CA ARG A 171 0.65 13.16 -10.01
C ARG A 171 0.42 14.65 -9.72
N ASN A 172 0.19 15.45 -10.75
CA ASN A 172 0.00 16.89 -10.60
C ASN A 172 -1.45 17.25 -10.20
N ASP A 173 -2.43 16.50 -10.70
CA ASP A 173 -3.85 16.68 -10.41
C ASP A 173 -4.54 15.32 -10.22
N PRO A 174 -4.42 14.71 -9.02
CA PRO A 174 -4.98 13.41 -8.74
C PRO A 174 -6.51 13.41 -8.88
N SER A 175 -7.03 12.57 -9.77
CA SER A 175 -8.47 12.34 -9.89
C SER A 175 -8.77 10.91 -10.32
N LEU A 176 -9.96 10.40 -9.94
CA LEU A 176 -10.42 9.08 -10.37
C LEU A 176 -10.52 8.97 -11.89
N LEU A 177 -10.93 10.04 -12.58
CA LEU A 177 -10.96 10.08 -14.04
C LEU A 177 -9.56 9.88 -14.64
N GLN A 178 -8.55 10.53 -14.06
CA GLN A 178 -7.18 10.42 -14.55
C GLN A 178 -6.57 9.05 -14.20
N LEU A 179 -6.86 8.51 -13.01
CA LEU A 179 -6.47 7.15 -12.63
C LEU A 179 -7.06 6.13 -13.60
N ASP A 180 -8.37 6.18 -13.84
CA ASP A 180 -9.08 5.29 -14.75
C ASP A 180 -8.49 5.32 -16.16
N ARG A 181 -8.10 6.52 -16.66
CA ARG A 181 -7.45 6.69 -17.97
C ARG A 181 -6.05 6.07 -18.02
N CYS A 182 -5.22 6.32 -17.02
CA CYS A 182 -3.84 5.84 -17.02
C CYS A 182 -3.78 4.32 -16.80
N ALA A 183 -4.59 3.79 -15.88
CA ALA A 183 -4.73 2.36 -15.65
C ALA A 183 -5.19 1.62 -16.91
N ALA A 184 -6.27 2.09 -17.53
CA ALA A 184 -6.78 1.48 -18.75
C ALA A 184 -5.81 1.53 -19.93
N PHE A 185 -5.01 2.61 -20.04
CA PHE A 185 -3.99 2.71 -21.08
C PHE A 185 -2.86 1.72 -20.84
N ASP A 186 -2.26 1.71 -19.64
CA ASP A 186 -1.13 0.85 -19.32
C ASP A 186 -1.53 -0.64 -19.39
N ASP A 187 -2.68 -1.02 -18.82
CA ASP A 187 -3.20 -2.40 -18.89
C ASP A 187 -3.46 -2.84 -20.33
N ALA A 188 -4.02 -1.96 -21.16
CA ALA A 188 -4.23 -2.28 -22.57
C ALA A 188 -2.92 -2.50 -23.31
N VAL A 189 -1.85 -1.75 -23.00
CA VAL A 189 -0.52 -1.98 -23.58
C VAL A 189 0.03 -3.34 -23.17
N VAL A 190 -0.08 -3.71 -21.89
CA VAL A 190 0.32 -5.04 -21.39
C VAL A 190 -0.40 -6.13 -22.18
N GLN A 191 -1.72 -6.01 -22.35
CA GLN A 191 -2.54 -7.01 -23.05
C GLN A 191 -2.28 -7.11 -24.56
N LEU A 192 -1.78 -6.04 -25.18
CA LEU A 192 -1.49 -5.99 -26.62
C LEU A 192 -0.07 -6.46 -26.95
N GLN A 193 0.81 -6.58 -25.96
CA GLN A 193 2.17 -7.03 -26.16
C GLN A 193 2.25 -8.56 -26.14
N ASP A 194 2.88 -9.12 -27.16
CA ASP A 194 3.22 -10.55 -27.22
C ASP A 194 4.62 -10.76 -26.62
N ARG A 195 4.72 -10.64 -25.29
CA ARG A 195 5.97 -10.78 -24.53
C ARG A 195 5.82 -11.81 -23.41
N ASP A 196 6.89 -12.57 -23.16
CA ASP A 196 6.97 -13.52 -22.04
C ASP A 196 6.94 -12.75 -20.70
N PRO A 197 5.88 -12.88 -19.87
CA PRO A 197 5.76 -12.12 -18.62
C PRO A 197 6.91 -12.36 -17.65
N LEU A 198 7.56 -13.54 -17.71
CA LEU A 198 8.67 -13.89 -16.82
C LEU A 198 10.01 -13.28 -17.26
N ARG A 199 10.09 -12.72 -18.47
CA ARG A 199 11.32 -12.20 -19.06
C ARG A 199 11.24 -10.73 -19.46
N ASP A 200 10.07 -10.11 -19.42
CA ASP A 200 9.91 -8.71 -19.79
C ASP A 200 10.43 -7.77 -18.70
N GLN A 201 11.44 -6.97 -19.04
CA GLN A 201 11.99 -5.89 -18.22
C GLN A 201 11.65 -4.51 -18.80
N GLY A 202 10.75 -4.45 -19.78
CA GLY A 202 10.34 -3.23 -20.42
C GLY A 202 9.51 -2.30 -19.52
N PRO A 203 9.24 -1.07 -19.98
CA PRO A 203 8.42 -0.10 -19.24
C PRO A 203 6.97 -0.55 -19.03
N PHE A 204 6.52 -1.57 -19.76
CA PHE A 204 5.20 -2.16 -19.66
C PHE A 204 5.24 -3.60 -19.13
N SER A 205 6.30 -4.02 -18.43
CA SER A 205 6.24 -5.27 -17.68
C SER A 205 5.11 -5.19 -16.64
N GLU A 206 4.45 -6.32 -16.36
CA GLU A 206 3.28 -6.35 -15.46
C GLU A 206 3.63 -5.74 -14.09
N LEU A 207 4.79 -6.08 -13.53
CA LEU A 207 5.30 -5.51 -12.29
C LEU A 207 5.53 -3.98 -12.37
N ALA A 208 6.10 -3.49 -13.47
CA ALA A 208 6.35 -2.06 -13.64
C ALA A 208 5.04 -1.27 -13.78
N VAL A 209 4.05 -1.82 -14.47
CA VAL A 209 2.72 -1.22 -14.60
C VAL A 209 2.03 -1.21 -13.25
N THR A 210 1.92 -2.36 -12.56
CA THR A 210 1.31 -2.46 -11.24
C THR A 210 1.92 -1.45 -10.27
N GLY A 211 3.26 -1.38 -10.17
CA GLY A 211 3.92 -0.42 -9.28
C GLY A 211 3.57 1.04 -9.57
N ARG A 212 3.49 1.43 -10.84
CA ARG A 212 3.09 2.80 -11.22
C ARG A 212 1.62 3.09 -10.93
N LEU A 213 0.72 2.14 -11.21
CA LEU A 213 -0.71 2.30 -10.93
C LEU A 213 -0.96 2.45 -9.43
N TRP A 214 -0.33 1.61 -8.62
CA TRP A 214 -0.38 1.72 -7.15
C TRP A 214 0.17 3.04 -6.63
N SER A 215 1.29 3.51 -7.18
CA SER A 215 1.84 4.82 -6.83
C SER A 215 0.88 5.99 -7.15
N GLY A 216 0.04 5.87 -8.18
CA GLY A 216 -0.96 6.88 -8.50
C GLY A 216 -2.24 6.75 -7.67
N ALA A 217 -2.69 5.52 -7.42
CA ALA A 217 -3.93 5.25 -6.68
C ALA A 217 -3.82 5.61 -5.19
N THR A 218 -2.64 5.44 -4.59
CA THR A 218 -2.36 5.84 -3.20
C THR A 218 -2.41 7.35 -2.97
N ALA A 219 -2.40 8.16 -4.03
CA ALA A 219 -2.67 9.59 -3.90
C ALA A 219 -4.16 9.92 -3.71
N LEU A 220 -5.05 8.94 -3.90
CA LEU A 220 -6.50 9.10 -3.91
C LEU A 220 -7.22 8.34 -2.79
N SER A 221 -6.62 7.27 -2.26
CA SER A 221 -7.15 6.48 -1.14
C SER A 221 -6.02 5.76 -0.39
N ASP A 222 -6.22 5.56 0.92
CA ASP A 222 -5.38 4.72 1.79
C ASP A 222 -5.97 3.31 1.99
N ASP A 223 -7.14 3.01 1.43
CA ASP A 223 -7.76 1.69 1.48
C ASP A 223 -7.22 0.82 0.33
N TYR A 224 -6.26 -0.04 0.67
CA TYR A 224 -5.65 -0.99 -0.26
C TYR A 224 -6.68 -1.90 -0.96
N VAL A 225 -7.74 -2.30 -0.27
CA VAL A 225 -8.76 -3.20 -0.85
C VAL A 225 -9.62 -2.43 -1.84
N ALA A 226 -9.97 -1.18 -1.54
CA ALA A 226 -10.73 -0.34 -2.45
C ALA A 226 -9.92 0.02 -3.71
N ILE A 227 -8.63 0.31 -3.57
CA ILE A 227 -7.68 0.52 -4.68
C ILE A 227 -7.63 -0.71 -5.58
N ASP A 228 -7.33 -1.88 -5.01
CA ASP A 228 -7.19 -3.14 -5.73
C ASP A 228 -8.47 -3.48 -6.50
N SER A 229 -9.62 -3.41 -5.83
CA SER A 229 -10.94 -3.63 -6.43
C SER A 229 -11.24 -2.68 -7.59
N ARG A 230 -10.83 -1.41 -7.50
CA ARG A 230 -11.02 -0.45 -8.61
C ARG A 230 -10.10 -0.79 -9.79
N LEU A 231 -8.82 -1.03 -9.55
CA LEU A 231 -7.85 -1.37 -10.60
C LEU A 231 -8.26 -2.64 -11.35
N ASP A 232 -8.71 -3.68 -10.65
CA ASP A 232 -9.23 -4.90 -11.26
C ASP A 232 -10.44 -4.64 -12.16
N ARG A 233 -11.40 -3.82 -11.69
CA ARG A 233 -12.56 -3.45 -12.52
C ARG A 233 -12.13 -2.64 -13.75
N ILE A 234 -11.12 -1.79 -13.66
CA ILE A 234 -10.57 -1.04 -14.81
C ILE A 234 -9.93 -2.01 -15.81
N ARG A 235 -9.09 -2.95 -15.34
CA ARG A 235 -8.45 -3.98 -16.17
C ARG A 235 -9.46 -4.76 -16.98
N LEU A 236 -10.52 -5.25 -16.33
CA LEU A 236 -11.62 -5.96 -17.00
C LEU A 236 -12.28 -5.11 -18.10
N GLN A 237 -12.57 -3.84 -17.81
CA GLN A 237 -13.19 -2.92 -18.78
C GLN A 237 -12.26 -2.60 -19.96
N ALA A 238 -10.95 -2.49 -19.72
CA ALA A 238 -9.96 -2.31 -20.77
C ALA A 238 -9.90 -3.55 -21.69
N GLU A 239 -9.90 -4.76 -21.13
CA GLU A 239 -9.96 -6.02 -21.89
C GLU A 239 -11.23 -6.08 -22.76
N LEU A 240 -12.39 -5.79 -22.17
CA LEU A 240 -13.68 -5.69 -22.88
C LEU A 240 -13.61 -4.69 -24.05
N ALA A 241 -12.95 -3.55 -23.88
CA ALA A 241 -12.81 -2.53 -24.90
C ALA A 241 -11.89 -2.95 -26.08
N LEU A 242 -11.00 -3.92 -25.86
CA LEU A 242 -10.09 -4.45 -26.88
C LEU A 242 -10.66 -5.62 -27.67
N LEU A 243 -11.76 -6.23 -27.19
CA LEU A 243 -12.42 -7.33 -27.90
C LEU A 243 -12.85 -6.90 -29.31
N PRO A 244 -12.69 -7.77 -30.32
CA PRO A 244 -13.18 -7.49 -31.67
C PRO A 244 -14.71 -7.30 -31.64
N ALA A 245 -15.21 -6.34 -32.43
CA ALA A 245 -16.64 -6.15 -32.58
C ALA A 245 -17.28 -7.44 -33.12
N ALA A 246 -18.33 -7.92 -32.45
CA ALA A 246 -19.09 -9.07 -32.93
C ALA A 246 -19.56 -8.81 -34.36
N SER A 247 -19.26 -9.73 -35.28
CA SER A 247 -19.79 -9.65 -36.64
C SER A 247 -21.31 -9.65 -36.60
N PRO A 248 -22.01 -8.80 -37.36
CA PRO A 248 -23.47 -8.86 -37.43
C PRO A 248 -23.87 -10.26 -37.90
N ALA A 249 -24.84 -10.87 -37.21
CA ALA A 249 -25.39 -12.17 -37.58
C ALA A 249 -25.84 -12.16 -39.05
N PRO A 250 -25.62 -13.24 -39.82
CA PRO A 250 -26.06 -13.28 -41.20
C PRO A 250 -27.59 -13.09 -41.24
N ALA A 251 -28.03 -12.05 -41.96
CA ALA A 251 -29.45 -11.82 -42.19
C ALA A 251 -30.03 -13.06 -42.88
N HIS A 252 -30.91 -13.77 -42.19
CA HIS A 252 -31.73 -14.80 -42.81
C HIS A 252 -32.57 -14.13 -43.90
N GLN A 253 -32.19 -14.37 -45.16
CA GLN A 253 -33.03 -14.06 -46.31
C GLN A 253 -34.15 -15.11 -46.33
N ASN A 254 -35.39 -14.66 -46.12
CA ASN A 254 -36.60 -15.46 -46.27
C ASN A 254 -36.87 -15.81 -47.73
#